data_AF-A0A3R7AEK0-F1
#
_entry.id   AF-A0A3R7AEK0-F1
#
_cell.length_a   1.000
_cell.length_b   1.000
_cell.length_c   1.000
_cell.angle_alpha   90.00
_cell.angle_beta   90.00
_cell.angle_gamma   90.00
#
_symmetry.space_group_name_H-M   'P 1'
#
loop_
_entity.id
_entity.type
_entity.pdbx_description
1 polymer ?
#
loop_
_entity_poly.entity_id
_entity_poly.type
_entity_poly.pdbx_seq_one_letter_code
_entity_poly.pdbx_strand_id
1 'polypeptide(L)'
;MKMLQDQKPAQPSKTTSATKQTTFDVFVVPKTIPSARSAHEAWCQWFYADVPGGRPYALKDFTKEMIKADRKKYSERVTLSLAFKKFQTYELFGSAYAGHSETYSSVLQEARQRKRENKL
;
A
#
# COMPACT_ATOMS: atom_id res chain seq x y z
N MET A 1 57.05 -17.05 -34.21
CA MET A 1 56.25 -16.03 -33.49
C MET A 1 55.15 -16.72 -32.69
N LYS A 2 54.87 -16.18 -31.50
CA LYS A 2 53.86 -16.54 -30.47
C LYS A 2 54.14 -17.76 -29.57
N MET A 3 54.43 -17.39 -28.32
CA MET A 3 54.42 -18.15 -27.07
C MET A 3 53.03 -18.09 -26.41
N LEU A 4 52.91 -18.74 -25.23
CA LEU A 4 51.85 -18.64 -24.19
C LEU A 4 50.56 -19.41 -24.44
N GLN A 5 49.88 -19.98 -23.44
CA GLN A 5 50.17 -20.46 -22.08
C GLN A 5 48.84 -21.02 -21.59
N ASP A 6 48.92 -22.13 -20.87
CA ASP A 6 47.98 -22.66 -19.88
C ASP A 6 46.93 -21.65 -19.36
N GLN A 7 45.64 -21.96 -19.53
CA GLN A 7 44.57 -21.32 -18.76
C GLN A 7 43.97 -22.30 -17.75
N LYS A 8 44.41 -22.10 -16.51
CA LYS A 8 43.88 -22.58 -15.24
C LYS A 8 42.44 -22.08 -15.00
N PRO A 9 41.52 -22.90 -14.43
CA PRO A 9 40.15 -22.47 -14.16
C PRO A 9 40.11 -21.52 -12.95
N ALA A 10 39.41 -20.40 -13.10
CA ALA A 10 39.12 -19.45 -12.02
C ALA A 10 37.94 -19.95 -11.16
N GLN A 11 38.15 -19.98 -9.84
CA GLN A 11 37.14 -20.33 -8.84
C GLN A 11 36.00 -19.29 -8.77
N PRO A 12 34.77 -19.69 -8.37
CA PRO A 12 33.67 -18.76 -8.17
C PRO A 12 33.88 -17.90 -6.92
N SER A 13 33.83 -16.58 -7.10
CA SER A 13 33.81 -15.59 -6.03
C SER A 13 32.56 -15.76 -5.18
N LYS A 14 32.73 -16.10 -3.90
CA LYS A 14 31.65 -16.08 -2.90
C LYS A 14 31.25 -14.62 -2.65
N THR A 15 30.17 -14.17 -3.28
CA THR A 15 29.51 -12.92 -2.89
C THR A 15 28.82 -13.15 -1.54
N THR A 16 29.42 -12.64 -0.47
CA THR A 16 28.74 -12.48 0.82
C THR A 16 27.50 -11.63 0.60
N SER A 17 26.33 -12.22 0.80
CA SER A 17 25.06 -11.49 0.81
C SER A 17 25.17 -10.38 1.85
N ALA A 18 25.25 -9.13 1.39
CA ALA A 18 25.19 -7.98 2.28
C ALA A 18 23.82 -8.03 2.98
N THR A 19 23.81 -8.48 4.23
CA THR A 19 22.65 -8.35 5.11
C THR A 19 22.41 -6.86 5.24
N LYS A 20 21.41 -6.35 4.51
CA LYS A 20 21.02 -4.94 4.58
C LYS A 20 20.63 -4.66 6.02
N GLN A 21 21.48 -3.94 6.74
CA GLN A 21 21.19 -3.51 8.10
C GLN A 21 19.99 -2.55 8.03
N THR A 22 18.83 -3.02 8.47
CA THR A 22 17.61 -2.21 8.57
C THR A 22 17.72 -1.30 9.78
N THR A 23 17.55 0.01 9.56
CA THR A 23 17.55 1.02 10.62
C THR A 23 16.37 0.85 11.58
N PHE A 24 16.53 1.30 12.82
CA PHE A 24 15.51 1.18 13.89
C PHE A 24 14.17 1.84 13.52
N ASP A 25 14.16 2.78 12.57
CA ASP A 25 12.94 3.39 12.00
C ASP A 25 11.92 2.37 11.50
N VAL A 26 12.36 1.18 11.07
CA VAL A 26 11.45 0.10 10.62
C VAL A 26 10.60 -0.45 11.77
N PHE A 27 11.06 -0.31 13.02
CA PHE A 27 10.36 -0.76 14.23
C PHE A 27 9.57 0.36 14.92
N VAL A 28 9.64 1.60 14.41
CA VAL A 28 8.86 2.70 14.96
C VAL A 28 7.41 2.53 14.54
N VAL A 29 6.55 2.19 15.50
CA VAL A 29 5.10 2.23 15.29
C VAL A 29 4.73 3.66 14.89
N PRO A 30 4.18 3.88 13.68
CA PRO A 30 3.79 5.22 13.25
C PRO A 30 2.81 5.82 14.26
N LYS A 31 3.10 7.03 14.75
CA LYS A 31 2.25 7.69 15.75
C LYS A 31 0.96 8.29 15.15
N THR A 32 0.86 8.32 13.83
CA THR A 32 -0.23 8.97 13.09
C THR A 32 -0.69 8.12 11.91
N ILE A 33 -1.94 8.31 11.51
CA ILE A 33 -2.50 7.65 10.33
C ILE A 33 -1.75 8.16 9.09
N PRO A 34 -1.17 7.28 8.25
CA PRO A 34 -0.45 7.66 7.03
C PRO A 34 -1.33 8.51 6.11
N SER A 35 -0.71 9.42 5.38
CA SER A 35 -1.40 10.20 4.35
C SER A 35 -1.23 9.53 2.99
N ALA A 36 -2.29 9.54 2.19
CA ALA A 36 -2.29 9.08 0.82
C ALA A 36 -2.56 10.25 -0.13
N ARG A 37 -1.94 10.23 -1.32
CA ARG A 37 -2.07 11.26 -2.35
C ARG A 37 -3.06 10.86 -3.43
N SER A 38 -3.29 9.57 -3.62
CA SER A 38 -4.23 9.00 -4.60
C SER A 38 -5.04 7.85 -4.01
N ALA A 39 -6.07 7.40 -4.74
CA ALA A 39 -6.84 6.23 -4.35
C ALA A 39 -5.97 4.95 -4.36
N HIS A 40 -5.05 4.83 -5.32
CA HIS A 40 -4.13 3.70 -5.42
C HIS A 40 -3.18 3.65 -4.22
N GLU A 41 -2.62 4.79 -3.85
CA GLU A 41 -1.75 4.87 -2.69
C GLU A 41 -2.52 4.54 -1.41
N ALA A 42 -3.74 5.06 -1.25
CA ALA A 42 -4.61 4.72 -0.11
C ALA A 42 -4.94 3.22 -0.08
N TRP A 43 -5.21 2.62 -1.24
CA TRP A 43 -5.40 1.18 -1.38
C TRP A 43 -4.16 0.45 -0.87
N CYS A 44 -2.99 0.62 -1.50
CA CYS A 44 -1.76 -0.07 -1.12
C CYS A 44 -1.34 0.17 0.34
N GLN A 45 -1.50 1.38 0.86
CA GLN A 45 -1.08 1.71 2.23
C GLN A 45 -1.99 1.12 3.31
N TRP A 46 -3.30 1.02 3.05
CA TRP A 46 -4.30 0.70 4.09
C TRP A 46 -5.02 -0.62 3.85
N PHE A 47 -4.95 -1.17 2.63
CA PHE A 47 -5.67 -2.36 2.18
C PHE A 47 -4.80 -3.18 1.24
N TYR A 48 -4.40 -4.37 1.67
CA TYR A 48 -3.76 -5.32 0.77
C TYR A 48 -4.63 -6.58 0.69
N ALA A 49 -4.63 -7.23 -0.47
CA ALA A 49 -5.40 -8.42 -0.69
C ALA A 49 -4.73 -9.58 0.05
N ASP A 50 -5.44 -10.16 1.01
CA ASP A 50 -5.04 -11.46 1.54
C ASP A 50 -5.42 -12.52 0.50
N VAL A 51 -4.48 -13.39 0.14
CA VAL A 51 -4.72 -14.50 -0.80
C VAL A 51 -4.60 -15.78 0.02
N PRO A 52 -5.66 -16.62 0.08
CA PRO A 52 -6.43 -17.12 -1.05
C PRO A 52 -7.92 -16.71 -0.96
N GLY A 53 -8.26 -15.54 -1.50
CA GLY A 53 -9.65 -15.07 -1.50
C GLY A 53 -9.86 -13.72 -2.16
N GLY A 54 -8.79 -12.92 -2.31
CA GLY A 54 -8.69 -11.76 -3.18
C GLY A 54 -9.56 -10.57 -2.80
N ARG A 55 -10.28 -10.60 -1.66
CA ARG A 55 -10.97 -9.43 -1.14
C ARG A 55 -9.95 -8.52 -0.45
N PRO A 56 -10.04 -7.19 -0.62
CA PRO A 56 -9.18 -6.27 0.11
C PRO A 56 -9.47 -6.38 1.61
N TYR A 57 -8.46 -6.77 2.39
CA TYR A 57 -8.50 -6.74 3.84
C TYR A 57 -7.79 -5.48 4.31
N ALA A 58 -8.38 -4.79 5.29
CA ALA A 58 -7.79 -3.59 5.85
C ALA A 58 -6.65 -3.99 6.80
N LEU A 59 -5.48 -4.29 6.24
CA LEU A 59 -4.34 -4.90 6.94
C LEU A 59 -3.74 -4.03 8.05
N LYS A 60 -4.02 -2.72 8.04
CA LYS A 60 -3.46 -1.79 9.02
C LYS A 60 -4.51 -1.42 10.07
N ASP A 61 -4.52 -2.18 11.16
CA ASP A 61 -5.20 -1.78 12.38
C ASP A 61 -4.45 -0.60 13.01
N PHE A 62 -5.17 0.49 13.24
CA PHE A 62 -4.63 1.69 13.88
C PHE A 62 -4.87 1.63 15.38
N THR A 63 -3.85 1.94 16.17
CA THR A 63 -3.98 1.96 17.63
C THR A 63 -4.94 3.06 18.07
N LYS A 64 -5.50 2.94 19.29
CA LYS A 64 -6.40 3.96 19.86
C LYS A 64 -5.74 5.33 19.90
N GLU A 65 -4.43 5.37 20.12
CA GLU A 65 -3.60 6.57 20.20
C GLU A 65 -3.51 7.25 18.82
N MET A 66 -3.29 6.48 17.75
CA MET A 66 -3.28 7.01 16.38
C MET A 66 -4.64 7.59 15.99
N ILE A 67 -5.74 6.90 16.35
CA ILE A 67 -7.11 7.37 16.11
C ILE A 67 -7.40 8.64 16.92
N LYS A 68 -6.95 8.71 18.18
CA LYS A 68 -7.09 9.92 19.01
C LYS A 68 -6.29 11.09 18.43
N ALA A 69 -5.09 10.83 17.92
CA ALA A 69 -4.24 11.84 17.31
C ALA A 69 -4.84 12.42 16.03
N ASP A 70 -5.53 11.63 15.22
CA ASP A 70 -6.15 12.10 13.97
C ASP A 70 -7.50 11.41 13.66
N ARG A 71 -8.54 11.83 14.41
CA ARG A 71 -9.91 11.32 14.22
C ARG A 71 -10.46 11.62 12.82
N LYS A 72 -10.04 12.73 12.22
CA LYS A 72 -10.50 13.14 10.89
C LYS A 72 -10.02 12.16 9.84
N LYS A 73 -8.70 11.89 9.77
CA LYS A 73 -8.16 10.90 8.83
C LYS A 73 -8.74 9.51 9.04
N TYR A 74 -8.99 9.13 10.29
CA TYR A 74 -9.65 7.85 10.58
C TYR A 74 -11.06 7.77 9.97
N SER A 75 -11.88 8.80 10.14
CA SER A 75 -13.23 8.87 9.56
C SER A 75 -13.21 8.85 8.02
N GLU A 76 -12.25 9.55 7.42
CA GLU A 76 -12.03 9.54 5.96
C GLU A 76 -11.69 8.15 5.45
N ARG A 77 -10.73 7.48 6.11
CA ARG A 77 -10.41 6.08 5.83
C ARG A 77 -11.64 5.20 5.94
N VAL A 78 -12.41 5.28 7.02
CA VAL A 78 -13.60 4.42 7.21
C VAL A 78 -14.55 4.55 6.02
N THR A 79 -14.72 5.76 5.49
CA THR A 79 -15.53 6.00 4.29
C THR A 79 -14.94 5.31 3.05
N LEU A 80 -13.64 5.46 2.81
CA LEU A 80 -12.98 4.80 1.68
C LEU A 80 -12.90 3.27 1.85
N SER A 81 -12.78 2.76 3.08
CA SER A 81 -12.84 1.32 3.37
C SER A 81 -14.16 0.72 2.91
N LEU A 82 -15.28 1.41 3.16
CA LEU A 82 -16.60 0.95 2.71
C LEU A 82 -16.66 0.87 1.19
N ALA A 83 -16.14 1.88 0.49
CA ALA A 83 -16.07 1.89 -0.97
C ALA A 83 -15.19 0.75 -1.51
N PHE A 84 -13.98 0.57 -0.95
CA PHE A 84 -13.04 -0.45 -1.40
C PHE A 84 -13.54 -1.87 -1.16
N LYS A 85 -14.24 -2.14 -0.05
CA LYS A 85 -14.80 -3.45 0.26
C LYS A 85 -15.79 -3.99 -0.79
N LYS A 86 -16.35 -3.12 -1.64
CA LYS A 86 -17.23 -3.54 -2.73
C LYS A 86 -16.49 -4.18 -3.91
N PHE A 87 -15.18 -3.95 -4.01
CA PHE A 87 -14.39 -4.35 -5.17
C PHE A 87 -13.35 -5.38 -4.74
N GLN A 88 -13.15 -6.38 -5.61
CA GLN A 88 -12.16 -7.42 -5.39
C GLN A 88 -10.74 -6.90 -5.64
N THR A 89 -10.55 -6.17 -6.73
CA THR A 89 -9.25 -5.63 -7.13
C THR A 89 -9.30 -4.11 -7.24
N TYR A 90 -8.13 -3.48 -7.11
CA TYR A 90 -8.04 -2.04 -7.34
C TYR A 90 -8.44 -1.66 -8.78
N GLU A 91 -8.19 -2.51 -9.78
CA GLU A 91 -8.56 -2.23 -11.17
C GLU A 91 -10.07 -2.07 -11.35
N LEU A 92 -10.86 -2.94 -10.71
CA LEU A 92 -12.33 -2.84 -10.71
C LEU A 92 -12.79 -1.56 -9.98
N PHE A 93 -12.15 -1.24 -8.85
CA PHE A 93 -12.39 0.00 -8.14
C PHE A 93 -12.08 1.22 -9.02
N GLY A 94 -10.90 1.24 -9.63
CA GLY A 94 -10.39 2.33 -10.47
C GLY A 94 -11.28 2.57 -11.68
N SER A 95 -11.83 1.51 -12.27
CA SER A 95 -12.81 1.60 -13.36
C SER A 95 -14.14 2.20 -12.88
N ALA A 96 -14.64 1.77 -11.72
CA ALA A 96 -15.89 2.28 -11.15
C ALA A 96 -15.79 3.72 -10.59
N TYR A 97 -14.58 4.20 -10.32
CA TYR A 97 -14.23 5.54 -9.87
C TYR A 97 -13.37 6.28 -10.90
N ALA A 98 -13.53 5.96 -12.18
CA ALA A 98 -12.81 6.61 -13.27
C ALA A 98 -13.00 8.14 -13.21
N GLY A 99 -11.91 8.89 -13.39
CA GLY A 99 -11.89 10.35 -13.24
C GLY A 99 -11.79 10.86 -11.79
N HIS A 100 -11.91 9.99 -10.78
CA HIS A 100 -11.84 10.36 -9.37
C HIS A 100 -10.66 9.75 -8.61
N SER A 101 -9.99 8.74 -9.17
CA SER A 101 -8.97 7.95 -8.47
C SER A 101 -7.59 8.61 -8.37
N GLU A 102 -7.32 9.64 -9.17
CA GLU A 102 -6.01 10.29 -9.29
C GLU A 102 -5.59 11.02 -8.00
N THR A 103 -6.54 11.65 -7.32
CA THR A 103 -6.29 12.39 -6.08
C THR A 103 -7.12 11.86 -4.93
N TYR A 104 -6.53 11.87 -3.73
CA TYR A 104 -7.18 11.40 -2.52
C TYR A 104 -8.45 12.19 -2.17
N SER A 105 -8.45 13.50 -2.40
CA SER A 105 -9.61 14.36 -2.16
C SER A 105 -10.77 14.03 -3.10
N SER A 106 -10.50 13.82 -4.39
CA SER A 106 -11.52 13.51 -5.39
C SER A 106 -12.22 12.18 -5.09
N VAL A 107 -11.44 11.12 -4.86
CA VAL A 107 -12.00 9.80 -4.53
C VAL A 107 -12.80 9.82 -3.23
N LEU A 108 -12.35 10.58 -2.23
CA LEU A 108 -13.04 10.72 -0.95
C LEU A 108 -14.37 11.49 -1.10
N GLN A 109 -14.40 12.54 -1.92
CA GLN A 109 -15.62 13.27 -2.23
C GLN A 109 -16.64 12.37 -2.93
N GLU A 110 -16.20 11.61 -3.93
CA GLU A 110 -17.05 10.69 -4.67
C GLU A 110 -17.59 9.57 -3.77
N ALA A 111 -16.74 8.97 -2.93
CA ALA A 111 -17.17 7.96 -1.96
C ALA A 111 -18.20 8.54 -0.97
N ARG A 112 -18.00 9.77 -0.47
CA ARG A 112 -18.98 10.45 0.40
C ARG A 112 -20.29 10.71 -0.32
N GLN A 113 -20.25 11.12 -1.59
CA GLN A 113 -21.45 11.33 -2.39
C GLN A 113 -22.24 10.02 -2.52
N ARG A 114 -21.58 8.94 -2.95
CA ARG A 114 -22.20 7.61 -3.05
C ARG A 114 -22.74 7.10 -1.73
N LYS A 115 -22.08 7.42 -0.60
CA LYS A 115 -22.58 7.08 0.74
C LYS A 115 -23.91 7.78 1.03
N ARG A 116 -24.02 9.08 0.73
CA ARG A 116 -25.26 9.86 0.92
C ARG A 116 -26.40 9.33 0.05
N GLU A 117 -26.07 8.80 -1.12
CA GLU A 117 -27.02 8.17 -2.03
C GLU A 117 -27.33 6.70 -1.70
N ASN A 118 -26.81 6.15 -0.59
CA ASN A 118 -26.91 4.73 -0.21
C ASN A 118 -26.41 3.75 -1.29
N LYS A 119 -25.39 4.17 -2.05
CA LYS A 119 -24.74 3.36 -3.10
C LYS A 119 -23.39 2.76 -2.66
N LEU A 120 -23.00 2.94 -1.40
CA LEU A 120 -21.84 2.26 -0.77
C LEU A 120 -22.26 0.96 -0.08
#